data_AF-A0A946UFX9-F1
#
_entry.id   AF-A0A946UFX9-F1
#
_cell.length_a   1.000
_cell.length_b   1.000
_cell.length_c   1.000
_cell.angle_alpha   90.00
_cell.angle_beta   90.00
_cell.angle_gamma   90.00
#
_symmetry.space_group_name_H-M   'P 1'
#
loop_
_entity.id
_entity.type
_entity.pdbx_description
1 polymer ?
#
loop_
_entity_poly.entity_id
_entity_poly.type
_entity_poly.pdbx_seq_one_letter_code
_entity_poly.pdbx_strand_id
1 'polypeptide(L)'
;MKSRFLSRRQFLRDSGAVAGVSAWPGGTAALFALAQSACTSKEQAAAFKELSAIEAREFEAIAARIMPTTDTPGAREAGVIYFIDNAFHSVLHGIRDDMRNGLDEFAKDVAARFGGARFSDLPEADQDDMLASIEDTPFFTGLRTLTFCGFFGMSKYGGNRNDAGWKLVGMDPHAGAWQPPFGYYDAEYMEGESNGD
;
A
#
# COMPACT_ATOMS: atom_id res chain seq x y z
N MET A 1 -25.64 -20.51 -25.66
CA MET A 1 -25.41 -21.16 -24.35
C MET A 1 -24.17 -22.03 -24.44
N LYS A 2 -23.32 -21.97 -23.40
CA LYS A 2 -22.09 -22.76 -23.10
C LYS A 2 -20.77 -22.01 -23.23
N SER A 3 -20.43 -21.35 -22.13
CA SER A 3 -19.05 -21.09 -21.71
C SER A 3 -18.22 -22.37 -21.78
N ARG A 4 -16.99 -22.25 -22.27
CA ARG A 4 -15.89 -23.16 -21.97
C ARG A 4 -14.77 -22.34 -21.35
N PHE A 5 -14.91 -22.06 -20.06
CA PHE A 5 -13.76 -21.71 -19.23
C PHE A 5 -12.70 -22.80 -19.39
N LEU A 6 -11.48 -22.40 -19.75
CA LEU A 6 -10.33 -23.29 -19.75
C LEU A 6 -10.18 -23.86 -18.33
N SER A 7 -10.15 -25.19 -18.24
CA SER A 7 -10.02 -25.90 -16.96
C SER A 7 -8.59 -25.76 -16.44
N ARG A 8 -8.43 -25.53 -15.13
CA ARG A 8 -7.14 -25.50 -14.40
C ARG A 8 -6.25 -26.73 -14.70
N ARG A 9 -6.86 -27.85 -15.10
CA ARG A 9 -6.16 -29.10 -15.47
C ARG A 9 -5.59 -29.11 -16.90
N GLN A 10 -6.12 -28.30 -17.82
CA GLN A 10 -5.50 -28.06 -19.14
C GLN A 10 -4.30 -27.12 -19.02
N PHE A 11 -4.39 -26.08 -18.18
CA PHE A 11 -3.28 -25.17 -17.91
C PHE A 11 -2.06 -25.90 -17.29
N LEU A 12 -2.28 -26.81 -16.35
CA LEU A 12 -1.21 -27.64 -15.77
C LEU A 12 -0.65 -28.71 -16.73
N ARG A 13 -1.41 -29.09 -17.76
CA ARG A 13 -0.96 -30.05 -18.78
C ARG A 13 -0.05 -29.40 -19.82
N ASP A 14 -0.25 -28.11 -20.07
CA ASP A 14 0.64 -27.30 -20.92
C ASP A 14 1.90 -26.81 -20.17
N SER A 15 1.96 -27.04 -18.85
CA SER A 15 3.13 -26.75 -17.99
C SER A 15 4.11 -27.93 -17.90
N GLY A 16 4.20 -28.77 -18.95
CA GLY A 16 5.05 -29.95 -18.96
C GLY A 16 6.26 -29.82 -19.89
N ALA A 17 7.45 -29.62 -19.32
CA ALA A 17 8.67 -30.41 -19.57
C ALA A 17 9.94 -29.67 -19.09
N VAL A 18 10.41 -30.02 -17.89
CA VAL A 18 11.84 -29.96 -17.58
C VAL A 18 12.48 -31.16 -18.25
N ALA A 19 13.27 -30.93 -19.30
CA ALA A 19 14.24 -31.90 -19.82
C ALA A 19 15.33 -31.19 -20.63
N GLY A 20 16.59 -31.43 -20.26
CA GLY A 20 17.73 -31.29 -21.16
C GLY A 20 18.68 -30.12 -20.87
N VAL A 21 19.60 -30.33 -19.92
CA VAL A 21 20.89 -29.65 -20.00
C VAL A 21 21.61 -30.21 -21.24
N SER A 22 21.93 -29.37 -22.24
CA SER A 22 23.23 -29.28 -22.92
C SER A 22 23.16 -28.59 -24.29
N ALA A 23 24.15 -27.70 -24.55
CA ALA A 23 24.64 -27.23 -25.84
C ALA A 23 24.18 -25.85 -26.38
N TRP A 24 24.60 -24.76 -25.73
CA TRP A 24 25.17 -23.57 -26.41
C TRP A 24 25.92 -22.67 -25.40
N PRO A 25 27.16 -22.20 -25.66
CA PRO A 25 27.80 -21.21 -24.81
C PRO A 25 27.12 -19.84 -24.98
N GLY A 26 26.28 -19.45 -24.02
CA GLY A 26 25.68 -18.10 -23.96
C GLY A 26 24.24 -18.02 -23.42
N GLY A 27 23.53 -19.13 -23.26
CA GLY A 27 22.09 -19.12 -22.95
C GLY A 27 21.67 -19.00 -21.48
N THR A 28 22.60 -19.07 -20.52
CA THR A 28 22.25 -19.06 -19.08
C THR A 28 22.05 -17.68 -18.48
N ALA A 29 22.50 -16.61 -19.15
CA ALA A 29 22.37 -15.24 -18.62
C ALA A 29 20.94 -14.69 -18.71
N ALA A 30 20.15 -15.09 -19.71
CA ALA A 30 18.79 -14.57 -19.90
C ALA A 30 17.75 -15.16 -18.93
N LEU A 31 17.96 -16.39 -18.45
CA LEU A 31 17.09 -16.98 -17.41
C LEU A 31 17.43 -16.47 -16.02
N PHE A 32 18.69 -16.09 -15.76
CA PHE A 32 19.02 -15.30 -14.57
C PHE A 32 18.44 -13.88 -14.62
N ALA A 33 18.33 -13.27 -15.80
CA ALA A 33 17.68 -11.97 -15.95
C ALA A 33 16.16 -12.02 -15.73
N LEU A 34 15.48 -13.13 -16.04
CA LEU A 34 14.06 -13.30 -15.71
C LEU A 34 13.81 -13.56 -14.20
N ALA A 35 14.78 -14.16 -13.50
CA ALA A 35 14.79 -14.18 -12.04
C ALA A 35 15.10 -12.78 -11.46
N GLN A 36 15.83 -11.93 -12.17
CA GLN A 36 16.01 -10.52 -11.79
C GLN A 36 14.73 -9.69 -11.97
N SER A 37 13.84 -10.04 -12.91
CA SER A 37 12.48 -9.45 -12.97
C SER A 37 11.52 -9.94 -11.88
N ALA A 38 11.83 -11.06 -11.21
CA ALA A 38 11.16 -11.43 -9.96
C ALA A 38 11.82 -10.79 -8.73
N CYS A 39 13.09 -10.35 -8.82
CA CYS A 39 13.74 -9.51 -7.82
C CYS A 39 13.30 -8.05 -7.87
N THR A 40 12.85 -7.53 -9.02
CA THR A 40 12.27 -6.16 -9.10
C THR A 40 10.90 -6.05 -8.42
N SER A 41 10.29 -7.16 -7.98
CA SER A 41 9.08 -7.16 -7.12
C SER A 41 9.42 -7.15 -5.61
N LYS A 42 10.68 -7.47 -5.24
CA LYS A 42 11.19 -7.32 -3.88
C LYS A 42 11.88 -5.97 -3.66
N GLU A 43 12.13 -5.21 -4.72
CA GLU A 43 13.01 -4.04 -4.69
C GLU A 43 12.36 -2.74 -4.17
N GLN A 44 11.22 -2.86 -3.48
CA GLN A 44 10.71 -1.78 -2.63
C GLN A 44 10.07 -2.27 -1.31
N ALA A 45 10.34 -3.52 -0.92
CA ALA A 45 10.04 -3.99 0.43
C ALA A 45 11.24 -3.71 1.32
N ALA A 46 11.41 -2.44 1.73
CA ALA A 46 12.17 -2.18 2.94
C ALA A 46 11.61 -3.10 4.05
N ALA A 47 12.48 -3.78 4.78
CA ALA A 47 12.03 -4.52 5.95
C ALA A 47 11.27 -3.57 6.87
N PHE A 48 10.10 -3.99 7.34
CA PHE A 48 9.32 -3.24 8.30
C PHE A 48 10.16 -3.01 9.57
N LYS A 49 10.13 -1.79 10.08
CA LYS A 49 10.89 -1.37 11.26
C LYS A 49 10.20 -1.76 12.55
N GLU A 50 8.87 -1.82 12.53
CA GLU A 50 8.05 -2.04 13.70
C GLU A 50 7.07 -3.21 13.51
N LEU A 51 6.42 -3.31 12.35
CA LEU A 51 5.45 -4.35 12.06
C LEU A 51 6.12 -5.67 11.69
N SER A 52 5.57 -6.77 12.19
CA SER A 52 5.85 -8.09 11.63
C SER A 52 5.24 -8.23 10.24
N ALA A 53 5.74 -9.17 9.44
CA ALA A 53 5.21 -9.43 8.11
C ALA A 53 3.72 -9.86 8.13
N ILE A 54 3.26 -10.47 9.23
CA ILE A 54 1.87 -10.89 9.39
C ILE A 54 0.99 -9.67 9.71
N GLU A 55 1.36 -8.88 10.72
CA GLU A 55 0.63 -7.65 11.07
C GLU A 55 0.54 -6.70 9.87
N ALA A 56 1.66 -6.53 9.15
CA ALA A 56 1.69 -5.67 7.99
C ALA A 56 0.72 -6.12 6.89
N ARG A 57 0.60 -7.43 6.65
CA ARG A 57 -0.35 -7.98 5.67
C ARG A 57 -1.81 -7.70 6.08
N GLU A 58 -2.15 -7.89 7.36
CA GLU A 58 -3.51 -7.66 7.83
C GLU A 58 -3.87 -6.16 7.78
N PHE A 59 -2.98 -5.29 8.28
CA PHE A 59 -3.19 -3.84 8.20
C PHE A 59 -3.26 -3.34 6.75
N GLU A 60 -2.40 -3.85 5.86
CA GLU A 60 -2.44 -3.51 4.44
C GLU A 60 -3.75 -3.94 3.79
N ALA A 61 -4.27 -5.14 4.12
CA ALA A 61 -5.55 -5.60 3.62
C ALA A 61 -6.70 -4.67 4.05
N ILE A 62 -6.71 -4.24 5.31
CA ILE A 62 -7.72 -3.29 5.81
C ILE A 62 -7.59 -1.94 5.10
N ALA A 63 -6.38 -1.39 5.01
CA ALA A 63 -6.11 -0.12 4.32
C ALA A 63 -6.54 -0.17 2.84
N ALA A 64 -6.36 -1.32 2.18
CA ALA A 64 -6.75 -1.53 0.80
C ALA A 64 -8.26 -1.69 0.58
N ARG A 65 -9.05 -1.90 1.63
CA ARG A 65 -10.52 -1.78 1.57
C ARG A 65 -10.99 -0.35 1.85
N ILE A 66 -10.26 0.39 2.69
CA ILE A 66 -10.56 1.81 2.96
C ILE A 66 -10.25 2.69 1.74
N MET A 67 -9.11 2.46 1.08
CA MET A 67 -8.71 3.14 -0.15
C MET A 67 -8.36 2.10 -1.22
N PRO A 68 -9.37 1.56 -1.93
CA PRO A 68 -9.19 0.48 -2.88
C PRO A 68 -8.52 0.94 -4.18
N THR A 69 -7.82 0.00 -4.82
CA THR A 69 -7.35 0.16 -6.20
C THR A 69 -8.57 0.19 -7.12
N THR A 70 -8.63 1.19 -7.99
CA THR A 70 -9.67 1.30 -9.03
C THR A 70 -8.96 1.53 -10.38
N ASP A 71 -9.45 2.45 -11.21
CA ASP A 71 -8.70 2.94 -12.37
C ASP A 71 -7.46 3.78 -11.94
N THR A 72 -7.42 4.19 -10.68
CA THR A 72 -6.29 4.89 -10.05
C THR A 72 -5.66 4.06 -8.93
N PRO A 73 -4.38 4.32 -8.58
CA PRO A 73 -3.70 3.69 -7.44
C PRO A 73 -4.49 3.81 -6.12
N GLY A 74 -4.51 2.74 -5.33
CA GLY A 74 -5.09 2.68 -3.98
C GLY A 74 -4.02 2.61 -2.89
N ALA A 75 -4.41 2.26 -1.67
CA ALA A 75 -3.52 2.23 -0.50
C ALA A 75 -2.28 1.34 -0.70
N ARG A 76 -2.43 0.21 -1.41
CA ARG A 76 -1.33 -0.72 -1.69
C ARG A 76 -0.27 -0.06 -2.58
N GLU A 77 -0.68 0.49 -3.72
CA GLU A 77 0.22 1.12 -4.67
C GLU A 77 0.86 2.40 -4.09
N ALA A 78 0.11 3.14 -3.27
CA ALA A 78 0.61 4.30 -2.54
C ALA A 78 1.55 3.93 -1.38
N GLY A 79 1.70 2.65 -1.03
CA GLY A 79 2.59 2.20 0.03
C GLY A 79 2.16 2.61 1.43
N VAL A 80 0.85 2.78 1.67
CA VAL A 80 0.30 3.25 2.96
C VAL A 80 0.81 2.40 4.13
N ILE A 81 1.01 1.10 3.95
CA ILE A 81 1.52 0.24 5.03
C ILE A 81 2.90 0.64 5.54
N TYR A 82 3.77 1.16 4.67
CA TYR A 82 5.10 1.64 5.07
C TYR A 82 5.01 2.97 5.84
N PHE A 83 4.01 3.81 5.55
CA PHE A 83 3.71 4.95 6.38
C PHE A 83 3.28 4.52 7.79
N ILE A 84 2.37 3.54 7.89
CA ILE A 84 1.88 3.02 9.18
C ILE A 84 3.05 2.46 10.00
N ASP A 85 3.90 1.64 9.39
CA ASP A 85 5.10 1.08 10.03
C ASP A 85 6.05 2.18 10.54
N ASN A 86 6.39 3.15 9.69
CA ASN A 86 7.24 4.28 10.08
C ASN A 86 6.58 5.12 11.19
N ALA A 87 5.27 5.33 11.14
CA ALA A 87 4.54 6.12 12.12
C ALA A 87 4.54 5.42 13.50
N PHE A 88 4.26 4.12 13.55
CA PHE A 88 4.34 3.32 14.78
C PHE A 88 5.75 3.22 15.34
N HIS A 89 6.77 3.16 14.49
CA HIS A 89 8.16 3.23 14.95
C HIS A 89 8.52 4.60 15.54
N SER A 90 7.84 5.67 15.13
CA SER A 90 8.23 7.05 15.44
C SER A 90 7.16 7.82 16.23
N VAL A 91 6.47 8.75 15.59
CA VAL A 91 5.59 9.73 16.22
C VAL A 91 4.33 9.13 16.84
N LEU A 92 3.90 7.96 16.37
CA LEU A 92 2.71 7.24 16.83
C LEU A 92 3.03 5.97 17.62
N HIS A 93 4.25 5.84 18.17
CA HIS A 93 4.60 4.71 19.04
C HIS A 93 3.65 4.54 20.24
N GLY A 94 3.08 5.65 20.74
CA GLY A 94 2.18 5.64 21.89
C GLY A 94 0.81 4.99 21.64
N ILE A 95 0.36 4.88 20.39
CA ILE A 95 -0.92 4.23 20.05
C ILE A 95 -0.73 2.84 19.42
N ARG A 96 0.52 2.45 19.16
CA ARG A 96 0.88 1.22 18.45
C ARG A 96 0.28 -0.02 19.12
N ASP A 97 0.40 -0.11 20.44
CA ASP A 97 -0.03 -1.30 21.18
C ASP A 97 -1.56 -1.40 21.21
N ASP A 98 -2.28 -0.27 21.26
CA ASP A 98 -3.75 -0.24 21.11
C ASP A 98 -4.17 -0.71 19.70
N MET A 99 -3.44 -0.30 18.66
CA MET A 99 -3.70 -0.76 17.29
C MET A 99 -3.43 -2.26 17.12
N ARG A 100 -2.39 -2.81 17.77
CA ARG A 100 -2.13 -4.26 17.80
C ARG A 100 -3.23 -5.02 18.53
N ASN A 101 -3.66 -4.52 19.69
CA ASN A 101 -4.76 -5.13 20.46
C ASN A 101 -6.06 -5.15 19.64
N GLY A 102 -6.40 -4.03 18.98
CA GLY A 102 -7.57 -3.97 18.10
C GLY A 102 -7.46 -4.93 16.91
N LEU A 103 -6.27 -5.10 16.32
CA LEU A 103 -6.04 -6.07 15.26
C LEU A 103 -6.24 -7.51 15.75
N ASP A 104 -5.74 -7.83 16.94
CA ASP A 104 -5.88 -9.17 17.54
C ASP A 104 -7.34 -9.49 17.90
N GLU A 105 -8.10 -8.51 18.41
CA GLU A 105 -9.54 -8.66 18.66
C GLU A 105 -10.30 -8.88 17.35
N PHE A 106 -10.07 -8.03 16.35
CA PHE A 106 -10.67 -8.20 15.03
C PHE A 106 -10.33 -9.55 14.39
N ALA A 107 -9.08 -9.99 14.49
CA ALA A 107 -8.63 -11.28 13.97
C ALA A 107 -9.34 -12.47 14.65
N LYS A 108 -9.68 -12.37 15.94
CA LYS A 108 -10.47 -13.40 16.64
C LYS A 108 -11.90 -13.47 16.09
N ASP A 109 -12.52 -12.31 15.84
CA ASP A 109 -13.88 -12.26 15.29
C ASP A 109 -13.92 -12.83 13.86
N VAL A 110 -12.93 -12.48 13.03
CA VAL A 110 -12.75 -13.06 11.70
C VAL A 110 -12.57 -14.58 11.78
N ALA A 111 -11.65 -15.05 12.64
CA ALA A 111 -11.40 -16.47 12.81
C ALA A 111 -12.65 -17.23 13.29
N ALA A 112 -13.43 -16.63 14.20
CA ALA A 112 -14.66 -17.23 14.70
C ALA A 112 -15.72 -17.37 13.58
N ARG A 113 -15.85 -16.36 12.71
CA ARG A 113 -16.81 -16.37 11.61
C ARG A 113 -16.41 -17.24 10.42
N PHE A 114 -15.11 -17.31 10.13
CA PHE A 114 -14.58 -17.97 8.92
C PHE A 114 -13.68 -19.17 9.21
N GLY A 115 -13.86 -19.84 10.35
CA GLY A 115 -13.22 -21.12 10.65
C GLY A 115 -11.69 -21.05 10.77
N GLY A 116 -11.17 -19.97 11.35
CA GLY A 116 -9.73 -19.76 11.55
C GLY A 116 -9.01 -19.10 10.38
N ALA A 117 -9.73 -18.67 9.35
CA ALA A 117 -9.15 -17.87 8.27
C ALA A 117 -8.64 -16.51 8.78
N ARG A 118 -7.66 -15.95 8.07
CA ARG A 118 -7.18 -14.58 8.29
C ARG A 118 -8.01 -13.61 7.46
N PHE A 119 -8.11 -12.36 7.91
CA PHE A 119 -8.83 -11.33 7.17
C PHE A 119 -8.23 -11.11 5.78
N SER A 120 -6.90 -11.05 5.71
CA SER A 120 -6.19 -10.83 4.44
C SER A 120 -6.36 -11.95 3.40
N ASP A 121 -6.83 -13.13 3.81
CA ASP A 121 -7.07 -14.27 2.92
C ASP A 121 -8.54 -14.39 2.48
N LEU A 122 -9.44 -13.57 3.02
CA LEU A 122 -10.87 -13.59 2.67
C LEU A 122 -11.15 -12.97 1.29
N PRO A 123 -12.23 -13.40 0.61
CA PRO A 123 -12.80 -12.66 -0.52
C PRO A 123 -13.14 -11.21 -0.13
N GLU A 124 -13.02 -10.26 -1.07
CA GLU A 124 -13.24 -8.84 -0.78
C GLU A 124 -14.63 -8.54 -0.20
N ALA A 125 -15.67 -9.23 -0.66
CA ALA A 125 -17.01 -9.04 -0.10
C ALA A 125 -17.09 -9.45 1.38
N ASP A 126 -16.41 -10.52 1.78
CA ASP A 126 -16.34 -10.95 3.18
C ASP A 126 -15.44 -10.02 4.01
N GLN A 127 -14.41 -9.42 3.39
CA GLN A 127 -13.62 -8.36 4.01
C GLN A 127 -14.48 -7.14 4.31
N ASP A 128 -15.28 -6.69 3.33
CA ASP A 128 -16.17 -5.53 3.50
C ASP A 128 -17.22 -5.77 4.59
N ASP A 129 -17.84 -6.95 4.61
CA ASP A 129 -18.80 -7.33 5.65
C ASP A 129 -18.18 -7.33 7.04
N MET A 130 -16.93 -7.79 7.17
CA MET A 130 -16.22 -7.74 8.45
C MET A 130 -15.86 -6.32 8.87
N LEU A 131 -15.40 -5.48 7.93
CA LEU A 131 -15.08 -4.09 8.24
C LEU A 131 -16.32 -3.27 8.61
N ALA A 132 -17.45 -3.49 7.93
CA ALA A 132 -18.72 -2.88 8.27
C ALA A 132 -19.13 -3.20 9.72
N SER A 133 -18.84 -4.42 10.20
CA SER A 133 -19.17 -4.81 11.59
C SER A 133 -18.38 -4.06 12.66
N ILE A 134 -17.27 -3.42 12.30
CA ILE A 134 -16.39 -2.69 13.23
C ILE A 134 -16.26 -1.20 12.90
N GLU A 135 -17.09 -0.66 11.99
CA GLU A 135 -16.91 0.69 11.43
C GLU A 135 -16.96 1.81 12.48
N ASP A 136 -17.76 1.62 13.54
CA ASP A 136 -17.91 2.57 14.65
C ASP A 136 -16.86 2.38 15.76
N THR A 137 -15.92 1.46 15.60
CA THR A 137 -14.90 1.19 16.62
C THR A 137 -13.75 2.21 16.56
N PRO A 138 -13.09 2.51 17.70
CA PRO A 138 -11.87 3.30 17.71
C PRO A 138 -10.76 2.68 16.85
N PHE A 139 -10.68 1.34 16.78
CA PHE A 139 -9.72 0.62 15.96
C PHE A 139 -9.89 0.93 14.46
N PHE A 140 -11.10 0.78 13.92
CA PHE A 140 -11.38 1.10 12.52
C PHE A 140 -11.16 2.59 12.22
N THR A 141 -11.62 3.46 13.13
CA THR A 141 -11.40 4.91 13.02
C THR A 141 -9.91 5.27 12.97
N GLY A 142 -9.08 4.61 13.79
CA GLY A 142 -7.64 4.76 13.79
C GLY A 142 -7.01 4.33 12.46
N LEU A 143 -7.36 3.15 11.94
CA LEU A 143 -6.85 2.68 10.65
C LEU A 143 -7.30 3.53 9.47
N ARG A 144 -8.54 4.00 9.49
CA ARG A 144 -9.06 4.93 8.48
C ARG A 144 -8.26 6.22 8.47
N THR A 145 -8.01 6.80 9.64
CA THR A 145 -7.20 8.01 9.79
C THR A 145 -5.78 7.80 9.28
N LEU A 146 -5.12 6.72 9.72
CA LEU A 146 -3.77 6.36 9.27
C LEU A 146 -3.69 6.12 7.76
N THR A 147 -4.72 5.51 7.18
CA THR A 147 -4.80 5.25 5.74
C THR A 147 -4.86 6.56 4.96
N PHE A 148 -5.73 7.49 5.37
CA PHE A 148 -5.80 8.82 4.73
C PHE A 148 -4.51 9.62 4.92
N CYS A 149 -3.93 9.63 6.11
CA CYS A 149 -2.64 10.29 6.35
C CYS A 149 -1.52 9.69 5.49
N GLY A 150 -1.48 8.36 5.36
CA GLY A 150 -0.51 7.68 4.52
C GLY A 150 -0.75 7.93 3.04
N PHE A 151 -1.99 8.02 2.58
CA PHE A 151 -2.32 8.17 1.17
C PHE A 151 -2.17 9.61 0.65
N PHE A 152 -2.52 10.61 1.47
CA PHE A 152 -2.46 12.03 1.09
C PHE A 152 -1.30 12.81 1.74
N GLY A 153 -0.53 12.19 2.63
CA GLY A 153 0.65 12.80 3.24
C GLY A 153 1.82 12.96 2.28
N MET A 154 2.94 13.53 2.77
CA MET A 154 4.15 13.64 1.96
C MET A 154 4.80 12.27 1.74
N SER A 155 5.22 12.00 0.50
CA SER A 155 5.81 10.72 0.07
C SER A 155 7.05 10.31 0.87
N LYS A 156 7.81 11.30 1.40
CA LYS A 156 8.99 11.07 2.25
C LYS A 156 8.71 10.32 3.56
N TYR A 157 7.45 10.23 4.00
CA TYR A 157 7.07 9.48 5.20
C TYR A 157 6.77 8.00 4.93
N GLY A 158 6.89 7.55 3.67
CA GLY A 158 6.76 6.16 3.26
C GLY A 158 5.42 5.81 2.61
N GLY A 159 4.42 6.68 2.74
CA GLY A 159 3.13 6.59 2.03
C GLY A 159 3.13 7.43 0.75
N ASN A 160 1.94 7.67 0.20
CA ASN A 160 1.69 8.50 -0.99
C ASN A 160 2.70 8.29 -2.13
N ARG A 161 3.14 7.04 -2.37
CA ARG A 161 4.22 6.75 -3.31
C ARG A 161 3.91 7.32 -4.69
N ASN A 162 4.92 7.92 -5.33
CA ASN A 162 4.79 8.60 -6.62
C ASN A 162 3.74 9.72 -6.61
N ASP A 163 3.44 10.28 -5.44
CA ASP A 163 2.45 11.33 -5.20
C ASP A 163 1.05 10.92 -5.69
N ALA A 164 0.72 9.63 -5.55
CA ALA A 164 -0.53 9.02 -6.01
C ALA A 164 -1.77 9.78 -5.52
N GLY A 165 -1.84 10.09 -4.23
CA GLY A 165 -2.96 10.83 -3.64
C GLY A 165 -3.03 12.27 -4.12
N TRP A 166 -1.90 12.94 -4.34
CA TRP A 166 -1.91 14.33 -4.82
C TRP A 166 -2.32 14.40 -6.29
N LYS A 167 -1.82 13.48 -7.12
CA LYS A 167 -2.26 13.33 -8.51
C LYS A 167 -3.76 13.04 -8.60
N LEU A 168 -4.29 12.21 -7.68
CA LEU A 168 -5.72 11.90 -7.62
C LEU A 168 -6.59 13.15 -7.41
N VAL A 169 -6.13 14.10 -6.57
CA VAL A 169 -6.87 15.35 -6.31
C VAL A 169 -6.45 16.52 -7.21
N GLY A 170 -5.62 16.26 -8.23
CA GLY A 170 -5.16 17.29 -9.18
C GLY A 170 -4.16 18.30 -8.60
N MET A 171 -3.49 17.96 -7.50
CA MET A 171 -2.42 18.77 -6.93
C MET A 171 -1.06 18.41 -7.55
N ASP A 172 -0.28 19.44 -7.89
CA ASP A 172 1.09 19.25 -8.37
C ASP A 172 2.06 19.09 -7.19
N PRO A 173 2.76 17.95 -7.06
CA PRO A 173 3.75 17.71 -6.00
C PRO A 173 4.93 18.67 -5.99
N HIS A 174 5.18 19.35 -7.10
CA HIS A 174 6.30 20.28 -7.28
C HIS A 174 5.85 21.73 -7.36
N ALA A 175 4.57 22.04 -7.08
CA ALA A 175 4.02 23.39 -7.16
C ALA A 175 4.62 24.40 -6.17
N GLY A 176 5.70 24.05 -5.45
CA GLY A 176 6.43 25.00 -4.61
C GLY A 176 5.52 25.66 -3.57
N ALA A 177 4.57 24.90 -3.00
CA ALA A 177 3.84 25.39 -1.84
C ALA A 177 4.90 25.76 -0.80
N TRP A 178 4.90 27.01 -0.33
CA TRP A 178 5.88 27.62 0.59
C TRP A 178 7.01 28.46 -0.03
N GLN A 179 6.85 28.99 -1.24
CA GLN A 179 7.63 30.17 -1.64
C GLN A 179 6.72 31.40 -1.67
N PRO A 180 7.13 32.53 -1.05
CA PRO A 180 6.41 33.78 -1.20
C PRO A 180 6.39 34.19 -2.69
N PRO A 181 5.36 34.93 -3.12
CA PRO A 181 4.29 35.50 -2.30
C PRO A 181 3.08 34.58 -2.11
N PHE A 182 2.59 34.51 -0.88
CA PHE A 182 1.39 33.80 -0.43
C PHE A 182 0.09 34.60 -0.69
N GLY A 183 0.20 35.84 -1.16
CA GLY A 183 -0.92 36.68 -1.56
C GLY A 183 -0.49 38.07 -2.05
N TYR A 184 -1.45 39.00 -2.09
CA TYR A 184 -1.21 40.37 -2.54
C TYR A 184 -0.20 41.12 -1.64
N TYR A 185 -0.27 40.89 -0.33
CA TYR A 185 0.48 41.68 0.65
C TYR A 185 1.98 41.39 0.67
N ASP A 186 2.41 40.16 0.43
CA ASP A 186 3.82 39.80 0.39
C ASP A 186 4.42 39.86 -1.02
N ALA A 187 3.60 39.97 -2.07
CA ALA A 187 4.07 40.29 -3.42
C ALA A 187 4.61 41.73 -3.50
N GLU A 188 3.88 42.71 -2.97
CA GLU A 188 4.29 44.13 -2.98
C GLU A 188 5.54 44.41 -2.13
N TYR A 189 5.70 43.71 -0.99
CA TYR A 189 6.90 43.83 -0.17
C TYR A 189 8.16 43.39 -0.92
N MET A 190 8.09 42.31 -1.71
CA MET A 190 9.21 41.82 -2.50
C MET A 190 9.51 42.72 -3.72
N GLU A 191 8.47 43.32 -4.32
CA GLU A 191 8.62 44.28 -5.42
C GLU A 191 9.24 45.62 -4.95
N GLY A 192 8.97 46.02 -3.71
CA GLY A 192 9.60 47.17 -3.05
C GLY A 192 11.08 46.98 -2.74
N GLU A 193 11.52 45.76 -2.39
CA GLU A 193 12.93 45.45 -2.15
C GLU A 193 13.74 45.34 -3.46
N SER A 194 13.12 44.86 -4.55
CA SER A 194 13.80 44.72 -5.86
C SER A 194 14.09 46.06 -6.57
N ASN A 195 13.37 47.12 -6.23
CA ASN A 195 13.47 48.44 -6.90
C ASN A 195 14.28 49.46 -6.09
N GLY A 196 14.97 49.01 -5.04
CA GLY A 196 15.70 49.82 -4.07
C GLY A 196 17.24 49.82 -4.19
N ASP A 197 17.79 49.57 -5.38
CA ASP A 197 19.23 49.70 -5.70
C ASP A 197 19.53 50.89 -6.63
#